data_AF-A0A8J5WCZ7-F1
#
_entry.id   AF-A0A8J5WCZ7-F1
#
_cell.length_a   1.000
_cell.length_b   1.000
_cell.length_c   1.000
_cell.angle_alpha   90.00
_cell.angle_beta   90.00
_cell.angle_gamma   90.00
#
_symmetry.space_group_name_H-M   'P 1'
#
loop_
_entity.id
_entity.type
_entity.pdbx_description
1 polymer ?
#
loop_
_entity_poly.entity_id
_entity_poly.type
_entity_poly.pdbx_seq_one_letter_code
_entity_poly.pdbx_strand_id
1 'polypeptide(L)'
;MACAAATDDSAASTTGTRDEDRSLSGESLSEWRFCEQAESESPSTPPPFWDTDGDDDDDPGPKPSDLFGQHTWRIENFSKEKKREMKSEPFEAGGYKWYILVYPQGCDVSNHLSLFLCVANHDKLLPGWSHFAQFTIAISNIDPRKVKYSDTLHKFWKKEHDWGWKKFMELSKIQDGFLVDDVLEIIAQVQIIREKVDKPFRCLNRPYRRELLCVYTSNIEQIYRRFVEERRTKLIKLIEDKMRWSSFCAFWSAIDPSTRHRMSREKIDAILKVLVKHFFVEKEVTSTLVMDSLYTGLKALEYQSKGKKGRTLSDLDDLPAPMIHVDMDMFVLASDVIDLLERAALEPLPCQPVSPKDEKCSQSRMKVRIGLISAA
;
A
#
# COMPACT_ATOMS: atom_id res chain seq x y z
N MET A 1 -33.91 -69.35 -11.65
CA MET A 1 -34.56 -68.34 -10.78
C MET A 1 -34.43 -67.02 -11.54
N ALA A 2 -35.35 -66.62 -12.44
CA ALA A 2 -36.78 -66.32 -12.24
C ALA A 2 -36.92 -65.35 -11.06
N CYS A 3 -37.41 -64.11 -11.15
CA CYS A 3 -38.41 -63.40 -11.97
C CYS A 3 -38.14 -61.89 -11.73
N ALA A 4 -38.74 -60.86 -12.35
CA ALA A 4 -39.56 -60.62 -13.53
C ALA A 4 -39.82 -59.08 -13.54
N ALA A 5 -40.06 -58.51 -14.73
CA ALA A 5 -41.09 -57.52 -15.11
C ALA A 5 -41.33 -56.24 -14.25
N ALA A 6 -41.85 -55.11 -14.73
CA ALA A 6 -42.14 -54.48 -16.02
C ALA A 6 -42.96 -53.20 -15.67
N THR A 7 -42.86 -52.14 -16.50
CA THR A 7 -43.90 -51.11 -16.81
C THR A 7 -44.48 -50.26 -15.67
N ASP A 8 -45.13 -49.12 -15.88
CA ASP A 8 -45.02 -47.95 -16.76
C ASP A 8 -46.07 -46.96 -16.19
N ASP A 9 -45.88 -45.68 -16.49
CA ASP A 9 -46.89 -44.62 -16.62
C ASP A 9 -47.56 -43.81 -15.46
N SER A 10 -47.47 -42.48 -15.69
CA SER A 10 -48.46 -41.40 -15.51
C SER A 10 -48.66 -40.64 -14.18
N ALA A 11 -48.03 -39.45 -14.17
CA ALA A 11 -48.53 -38.09 -13.89
C ALA A 11 -49.58 -37.83 -12.78
N ALA A 12 -49.23 -36.99 -11.79
CA ALA A 12 -49.86 -35.67 -11.56
C ALA A 12 -49.20 -34.90 -10.39
N SER A 13 -49.09 -33.59 -10.61
CA SER A 13 -48.76 -32.46 -9.72
C SER A 13 -48.99 -32.58 -8.21
N THR A 14 -48.03 -32.09 -7.41
CA THR A 14 -48.28 -31.01 -6.41
C THR A 14 -46.97 -30.48 -5.78
N THR A 15 -46.78 -29.17 -5.92
CA THR A 15 -46.17 -28.21 -4.97
C THR A 15 -45.15 -28.72 -3.95
N GLY A 16 -43.90 -28.30 -4.12
CA GLY A 16 -42.89 -28.28 -3.06
C GLY A 16 -41.81 -27.26 -3.40
N THR A 17 -41.93 -26.07 -2.82
CA THR A 17 -40.91 -25.03 -2.76
C THR A 17 -39.58 -25.63 -2.32
N ARG A 18 -38.54 -25.45 -3.14
CA ARG A 18 -37.17 -25.84 -2.80
C ARG A 18 -36.29 -24.62 -2.99
N ASP A 19 -35.96 -24.02 -1.86
CA ASP A 19 -34.87 -23.06 -1.71
C ASP A 19 -33.59 -23.70 -2.24
N GLU A 20 -33.03 -23.13 -3.31
CA GLU A 20 -31.65 -23.38 -3.68
C GLU A 20 -30.79 -22.28 -3.05
N ASP A 21 -30.04 -22.71 -2.04
CA ASP A 21 -28.92 -22.00 -1.41
C ASP A 21 -28.02 -21.39 -2.48
N ARG A 22 -28.13 -20.07 -2.63
CA ARG A 22 -27.14 -19.26 -3.31
C ARG A 22 -25.98 -19.07 -2.35
N SER A 23 -24.98 -19.92 -2.50
CA SER A 23 -23.64 -19.77 -1.93
C SER A 23 -23.01 -18.47 -2.45
N LEU A 24 -23.15 -17.40 -1.66
CA LEU A 24 -22.42 -16.14 -1.84
C LEU A 24 -21.03 -16.31 -1.24
N SER A 25 -20.12 -16.95 -1.98
CA SER A 25 -18.70 -17.00 -1.64
C SER A 25 -17.91 -16.04 -2.54
N GLY A 26 -17.24 -15.07 -1.94
CA GLY A 26 -16.05 -14.43 -2.52
C GLY A 26 -16.16 -12.96 -2.92
N GLU A 27 -17.34 -12.34 -2.90
CA GLU A 27 -17.49 -10.90 -3.09
C GLU A 27 -17.60 -10.20 -1.73
N SER A 28 -17.01 -9.01 -1.63
CA SER A 28 -17.12 -8.07 -0.50
C SER A 28 -16.09 -8.24 0.64
N LEU A 29 -14.87 -7.77 0.39
CA LEU A 29 -13.98 -7.24 1.45
C LEU A 29 -13.44 -5.85 1.06
N SER A 30 -13.21 -5.65 -0.24
CA SER A 30 -12.99 -4.36 -0.87
C SER A 30 -14.10 -3.34 -0.57
N GLU A 31 -15.37 -3.76 -0.47
CA GLU A 31 -16.49 -2.86 -0.13
C GLU A 31 -16.40 -2.27 1.30
N TRP A 32 -15.70 -2.95 2.22
CA TRP A 32 -15.74 -2.65 3.66
C TRP A 32 -14.80 -1.49 4.00
N ARG A 33 -13.63 -1.40 3.33
CA ARG A 33 -12.72 -0.24 3.41
C ARG A 33 -13.16 0.92 2.51
N PHE A 34 -13.96 0.67 1.46
CA PHE A 34 -14.49 1.72 0.58
C PHE A 34 -15.70 2.48 1.17
N CYS A 35 -16.37 1.93 2.19
CA CYS A 35 -17.55 2.57 2.80
C CYS A 35 -17.28 3.92 3.50
N GLU A 36 -16.03 4.36 3.68
CA GLU A 36 -15.70 5.70 4.19
C GLU A 36 -15.87 6.82 3.14
N GLN A 37 -16.05 6.50 1.86
CA GLN A 37 -16.17 7.49 0.77
C GLN A 37 -17.37 7.20 -0.14
N ALA A 38 -18.57 7.21 0.43
CA ALA A 38 -19.78 7.45 -0.35
C ALA A 38 -20.24 8.89 -0.09
N GLU A 39 -20.20 9.70 -1.16
CA GLU A 39 -20.70 11.07 -1.35
C GLU A 39 -19.63 12.18 -1.50
N SER A 40 -18.93 12.18 -2.63
CA SER A 40 -18.97 13.31 -3.57
C SER A 40 -18.69 12.82 -5.00
N GLU A 41 -19.62 13.08 -5.90
CA GLU A 41 -19.50 12.70 -7.31
C GLU A 41 -18.38 13.49 -7.99
N SER A 42 -17.40 12.77 -8.54
CA SER A 42 -16.68 13.15 -9.77
C SER A 42 -16.07 11.86 -10.35
N PRO A 43 -16.45 11.44 -11.57
CA PRO A 43 -15.82 10.30 -12.22
C PRO A 43 -14.49 10.73 -12.84
N SER A 44 -13.51 11.05 -11.99
CA SER A 44 -12.13 11.24 -12.45
C SER A 44 -11.55 9.87 -12.70
N THR A 45 -11.67 9.40 -13.95
CA THR A 45 -11.03 8.15 -14.39
C THR A 45 -9.51 8.33 -14.19
N PRO A 46 -8.86 7.58 -13.30
CA PRO A 46 -7.42 7.71 -13.11
C PRO A 46 -6.71 7.38 -14.43
N PRO A 47 -5.57 8.03 -14.76
CA PRO A 47 -4.89 7.78 -16.02
C PRO A 47 -4.63 6.27 -16.22
N PRO A 48 -4.69 5.76 -17.46
CA PRO A 48 -4.70 4.31 -17.72
C PRO A 48 -3.50 3.56 -17.10
N PHE A 49 -2.37 4.23 -16.96
CA PHE A 49 -1.15 3.69 -16.36
C PHE A 49 -1.30 3.37 -14.84
N TRP A 50 -2.19 4.05 -14.08
CA TRP A 50 -2.40 3.79 -12.64
C TRP A 50 -3.06 2.44 -12.35
N ASP A 51 -3.67 1.85 -13.38
CA ASP A 51 -4.49 0.65 -13.32
C ASP A 51 -4.06 -0.44 -14.29
N THR A 52 -3.04 -0.17 -15.12
CA THR A 52 -2.45 -1.22 -15.95
C THR A 52 -1.56 -2.05 -15.03
N ASP A 53 -2.04 -3.23 -14.64
CA ASP A 53 -1.11 -4.31 -14.30
C ASP A 53 -0.24 -4.49 -15.51
N GLY A 54 1.00 -3.97 -15.41
CA GLY A 54 1.95 -4.04 -16.50
C GLY A 54 1.99 -5.46 -17.02
N ASP A 55 1.30 -5.68 -18.13
CA ASP A 55 1.72 -6.57 -19.19
C ASP A 55 2.95 -5.92 -19.88
N ASP A 56 3.89 -5.43 -19.07
CA ASP A 56 5.28 -5.37 -19.46
C ASP A 56 5.69 -6.85 -19.50
N ASP A 57 5.45 -7.50 -20.65
CA ASP A 57 5.86 -8.87 -21.00
C ASP A 57 7.40 -9.09 -20.87
N ASP A 58 8.14 -8.08 -20.39
CA ASP A 58 9.60 -8.05 -20.25
C ASP A 58 10.12 -8.32 -18.81
N ASP A 59 9.29 -8.46 -17.76
CA ASP A 59 9.77 -8.93 -16.43
C ASP A 59 9.46 -10.42 -16.21
N PRO A 60 10.45 -11.33 -16.28
CA PRO A 60 10.26 -12.76 -16.06
C PRO A 60 10.01 -13.15 -14.59
N GLY A 61 9.82 -12.17 -13.69
CA GLY A 61 9.50 -12.42 -12.28
C GLY A 61 8.01 -12.69 -12.07
N PRO A 62 7.61 -13.27 -10.92
CA PRO A 62 6.18 -13.47 -10.64
C PRO A 62 5.42 -12.12 -10.68
N LYS A 63 4.10 -12.09 -10.84
CA LYS A 63 3.35 -10.83 -10.71
C LYS A 63 3.12 -10.53 -9.21
N PRO A 64 2.83 -9.26 -8.80
CA PRO A 64 2.47 -8.97 -7.41
C PRO A 64 1.26 -9.78 -6.91
N SER A 65 0.33 -10.12 -7.82
CA SER A 65 -0.78 -11.05 -7.58
C SER A 65 -0.32 -12.42 -7.11
N ASP A 66 0.75 -12.94 -7.70
CA ASP A 66 1.28 -14.27 -7.38
C ASP A 66 2.01 -14.28 -6.03
N LEU A 67 2.32 -13.08 -5.52
CA LEU A 67 2.94 -12.85 -4.22
C LEU A 67 1.95 -12.45 -3.12
N PHE A 68 0.67 -12.40 -3.45
CA PHE A 68 -0.41 -12.04 -2.54
C PHE A 68 -1.18 -13.28 -2.10
N GLY A 69 -1.67 -13.27 -0.87
CA GLY A 69 -2.60 -14.29 -0.38
C GLY A 69 -3.53 -13.72 0.68
N GLN A 70 -4.72 -14.29 0.77
CA GLN A 70 -5.72 -13.94 1.76
C GLN A 70 -6.21 -15.21 2.46
N HIS A 71 -6.44 -15.11 3.77
CA HIS A 71 -6.97 -16.20 4.57
C HIS A 71 -7.97 -15.68 5.58
N THR A 72 -9.09 -16.39 5.71
CA THR A 72 -10.12 -16.12 6.73
C THR A 72 -10.16 -17.28 7.70
N TRP A 73 -9.98 -16.98 8.97
CA TRP A 73 -10.06 -17.94 10.07
C TRP A 73 -11.24 -17.61 10.97
N ARG A 74 -12.19 -18.54 11.06
CA ARG A 74 -13.36 -18.45 11.94
C ARG A 74 -13.11 -19.26 13.20
N ILE A 75 -13.13 -18.59 14.34
CA ILE A 75 -13.00 -19.21 15.66
C ILE A 75 -14.38 -19.34 16.27
N GLU A 76 -14.92 -20.55 16.28
CA GLU A 76 -16.20 -20.86 16.89
C GLU A 76 -16.09 -20.96 18.42
N ASN A 77 -17.20 -20.68 19.11
CA ASN A 77 -17.30 -20.72 20.57
C ASN A 77 -16.22 -19.86 21.26
N PHE A 78 -15.88 -18.71 20.69
CA PHE A 78 -14.74 -17.89 21.13
C PHE A 78 -14.87 -17.47 22.60
N SER A 79 -16.09 -17.15 23.06
CA SER A 79 -16.36 -16.77 24.45
C SER A 79 -16.00 -17.87 25.48
N LYS A 80 -15.99 -19.13 25.06
CA LYS A 80 -15.70 -20.30 25.92
C LYS A 80 -14.24 -20.72 25.86
N GLU A 81 -13.44 -20.13 24.99
CA GLU A 81 -12.06 -20.52 24.80
C GLU A 81 -11.19 -20.09 26.00
N LYS A 82 -10.50 -21.07 26.58
CA LYS A 82 -9.66 -20.90 27.77
C LYS A 82 -8.18 -21.17 27.49
N LYS A 83 -7.84 -21.59 26.27
CA LYS A 83 -6.46 -21.76 25.85
C LYS A 83 -5.72 -20.43 25.97
N ARG A 84 -4.45 -20.54 26.37
CA ARG A 84 -3.53 -19.40 26.39
C ARG A 84 -3.33 -18.83 24.98
N GLU A 85 -3.15 -19.71 24.00
CA GLU A 85 -2.93 -19.36 22.60
C GLU A 85 -3.69 -20.31 21.66
N MET A 86 -4.01 -19.82 20.47
CA MET A 86 -4.63 -20.59 19.39
C MET A 86 -3.90 -20.31 18.08
N LYS A 87 -3.83 -21.32 17.21
CA LYS A 87 -3.20 -21.21 15.89
C LYS A 87 -4.22 -21.59 14.82
N SER A 88 -4.27 -20.82 13.73
CA SER A 88 -5.00 -21.23 12.53
C SER A 88 -4.31 -22.42 11.87
N GLU A 89 -5.03 -23.09 10.98
CA GLU A 89 -4.37 -23.97 10.00
C GLU A 89 -3.41 -23.14 9.13
N PRO A 90 -2.28 -23.71 8.68
CA PRO A 90 -1.38 -23.02 7.79
C PRO A 90 -2.03 -22.71 6.44
N PHE A 91 -1.82 -21.49 5.94
CA PHE A 91 -2.28 -21.04 4.62
C PHE A 91 -1.10 -20.52 3.79
N GLU A 92 -1.27 -20.46 2.47
CA GLU A 92 -0.21 -20.05 1.55
C GLU A 92 -0.40 -18.60 1.07
N ALA A 93 0.67 -17.81 1.11
CA ALA A 93 0.72 -16.48 0.53
C ALA A 93 2.13 -16.20 -0.01
N GLY A 94 2.20 -15.87 -1.30
CA GLY A 94 3.44 -15.60 -2.03
C GLY A 94 4.50 -16.69 -1.95
N GLY A 95 4.09 -17.95 -2.02
CA GLY A 95 4.97 -19.13 -1.98
C GLY A 95 5.47 -19.52 -0.59
N TYR A 96 4.98 -18.87 0.47
CA TYR A 96 5.31 -19.21 1.86
C TYR A 96 4.06 -19.63 2.62
N LYS A 97 4.26 -20.51 3.61
CA LYS A 97 3.20 -20.95 4.52
C LYS A 97 3.19 -20.06 5.75
N TRP A 98 2.02 -19.56 6.10
CA TRP A 98 1.75 -18.67 7.21
C TRP A 98 0.68 -19.27 8.12
N TYR A 99 0.62 -18.82 9.37
CA TYR A 99 -0.54 -19.08 10.24
C TYR A 99 -0.80 -17.85 11.12
N ILE A 100 -2.04 -17.72 11.59
CA ILE A 100 -2.44 -16.68 12.52
C ILE A 100 -2.30 -17.24 13.94
N LEU A 101 -1.63 -16.50 14.81
CA LEU A 101 -1.51 -16.80 16.24
C LEU A 101 -2.35 -15.80 17.04
N VAL A 102 -3.28 -16.31 17.85
CA VAL A 102 -4.18 -15.53 18.70
C VAL A 102 -3.87 -15.82 20.16
N TYR A 103 -3.80 -14.77 20.97
CA TYR A 103 -3.89 -14.86 22.43
C TYR A 103 -5.23 -14.26 22.88
N PRO A 104 -6.26 -15.09 23.15
CA PRO A 104 -7.62 -14.61 23.41
C PRO A 104 -7.74 -13.71 24.65
N GLN A 105 -6.84 -13.88 25.62
CA GLN A 105 -6.82 -13.11 26.89
C GLN A 105 -5.59 -12.18 26.99
N GLY A 106 -4.81 -12.08 25.92
CA GLY A 106 -3.58 -11.30 25.84
C GLY A 106 -2.30 -12.13 25.96
N CYS A 107 -1.24 -11.64 25.31
CA CYS A 107 0.10 -12.24 25.37
C CYS A 107 0.86 -11.77 26.63
N ASP A 108 1.30 -10.50 26.62
CA ASP A 108 2.02 -9.86 27.75
C ASP A 108 1.15 -8.81 28.45
N VAL A 109 0.12 -8.34 27.77
CA VAL A 109 -0.81 -7.32 28.23
C VAL A 109 -2.16 -7.98 28.39
N SER A 110 -2.69 -8.00 29.61
CA SER A 110 -4.03 -8.52 29.88
C SER A 110 -5.13 -7.62 29.27
N ASN A 111 -6.33 -8.19 29.16
CA ASN A 111 -7.54 -7.49 28.71
C ASN A 111 -7.50 -6.99 27.25
N HIS A 112 -6.53 -7.44 26.46
CA HIS A 112 -6.45 -7.19 25.03
C HIS A 112 -6.34 -8.51 24.28
N LEU A 113 -7.04 -8.61 23.17
CA LEU A 113 -6.78 -9.61 22.15
C LEU A 113 -5.43 -9.28 21.50
N SER A 114 -4.54 -10.26 21.44
CA SER A 114 -3.28 -10.15 20.69
C SER A 114 -3.32 -11.03 19.45
N LEU A 115 -2.91 -10.48 18.31
CA LEU A 115 -2.89 -11.17 17.02
C LEU A 115 -1.52 -11.05 16.37
N PHE A 116 -1.00 -12.16 15.84
CA PHE A 116 0.26 -12.22 15.13
C PHE A 116 0.14 -13.03 13.85
N LEU A 117 0.89 -12.63 12.83
CA LEU A 117 1.16 -13.42 11.65
C LEU A 117 2.49 -14.14 11.87
N CYS A 118 2.52 -15.44 11.61
CA CYS A 118 3.70 -16.28 11.84
C CYS A 118 4.07 -17.07 10.59
N VAL A 119 5.37 -17.25 10.34
CA VAL A 119 5.87 -18.16 9.31
C VAL A 119 5.74 -19.61 9.81
N ALA A 120 5.04 -20.44 9.05
CA ALA A 120 4.90 -21.86 9.35
C ALA A 120 6.21 -22.61 9.10
N ASN A 121 6.47 -23.67 9.87
CA ASN A 121 7.71 -24.47 9.79
C ASN A 121 9.00 -23.62 9.91
N HIS A 122 8.96 -22.54 10.71
CA HIS A 122 10.09 -21.62 10.85
C HIS A 122 11.37 -22.32 11.41
N ASP A 123 11.20 -23.41 12.14
CA ASP A 123 12.25 -24.29 12.65
C ASP A 123 13.10 -24.89 11.52
N LYS A 124 12.48 -25.19 10.37
CA LYS A 124 13.11 -25.78 9.19
C LYS A 124 13.74 -24.76 8.25
N LEU A 125 13.58 -23.46 8.52
CA LEU A 125 14.17 -22.42 7.69
C LEU A 125 15.70 -22.47 7.76
N LEU A 126 16.33 -22.32 6.59
CA LEU A 126 17.79 -22.26 6.50
C LEU A 126 18.31 -20.92 7.07
N PRO A 127 19.54 -20.90 7.62
CA PRO A 127 20.20 -19.65 7.95
C PRO A 127 20.24 -18.69 6.75
N GLY A 128 19.95 -17.41 6.98
CA GLY A 128 19.90 -16.39 5.92
C GLY A 128 18.52 -16.21 5.26
N TRP A 129 17.53 -17.04 5.58
CA TRP A 129 16.15 -16.81 5.14
C TRP A 129 15.60 -15.50 5.73
N SER A 130 15.17 -14.59 4.86
CA SER A 130 14.45 -13.39 5.26
C SER A 130 13.63 -12.81 4.11
N HIS A 131 12.43 -12.34 4.39
CA HIS A 131 11.56 -11.67 3.41
C HIS A 131 10.80 -10.52 4.05
N PHE A 132 10.67 -9.42 3.32
CA PHE A 132 9.69 -8.40 3.64
C PHE A 132 8.30 -8.90 3.27
N ALA A 133 7.35 -8.72 4.19
CA ALA A 133 5.94 -8.88 3.92
C ALA A 133 5.18 -7.67 4.46
N GLN A 134 4.31 -7.12 3.63
CA GLN A 134 3.29 -6.19 4.08
C GLN A 134 2.01 -6.97 4.31
N PHE A 135 1.43 -6.85 5.49
CA PHE A 135 0.24 -7.60 5.82
C PHE A 135 -0.74 -6.79 6.64
N THR A 136 -1.98 -7.23 6.54
CA THR A 136 -3.15 -6.73 7.24
C THR A 136 -3.70 -7.88 8.07
N ILE A 137 -3.98 -7.63 9.35
CA ILE A 137 -4.90 -8.47 10.12
C ILE A 137 -6.14 -7.65 10.45
N ALA A 138 -7.31 -8.19 10.15
CA ALA A 138 -8.61 -7.59 10.41
C ALA A 138 -9.51 -8.55 11.20
N ILE A 139 -10.40 -7.99 12.02
CA ILE A 139 -11.51 -8.71 12.65
C ILE A 139 -12.78 -8.13 12.04
N SER A 140 -13.60 -8.99 11.45
CA SER A 140 -14.87 -8.57 10.86
C SER A 140 -15.86 -8.16 11.95
N ASN A 141 -16.76 -7.26 11.59
CA ASN A 141 -17.83 -6.77 12.46
C ASN A 141 -19.15 -6.95 11.72
N ILE A 142 -20.26 -7.12 12.43
CA ILE A 142 -21.60 -7.16 11.83
C ILE A 142 -21.91 -5.88 11.03
N ASP A 143 -21.36 -4.74 11.46
CA ASP A 143 -21.37 -3.49 10.72
C ASP A 143 -20.08 -3.36 9.88
N PRO A 144 -20.18 -3.38 8.54
CA PRO A 144 -19.02 -3.32 7.67
C PRO A 144 -18.09 -2.15 7.86
N ARG A 145 -18.62 -1.05 8.39
CA ARG A 145 -17.89 0.20 8.61
C ARG A 145 -17.05 0.16 9.89
N LYS A 146 -17.23 -0.84 10.74
CA LYS A 146 -16.58 -0.97 12.05
C LYS A 146 -15.51 -2.06 12.11
N VAL A 147 -15.14 -2.65 10.97
CA VAL A 147 -14.04 -3.61 10.90
C VAL A 147 -12.80 -3.05 11.59
N LYS A 148 -12.23 -3.84 12.49
CA LYS A 148 -11.00 -3.45 13.18
C LYS A 148 -9.83 -4.10 12.47
N TYR A 149 -8.98 -3.29 11.87
CA TYR A 149 -7.78 -3.76 11.18
C TYR A 149 -6.51 -3.11 11.74
N SER A 150 -5.38 -3.71 11.41
CA SER A 150 -4.05 -3.12 11.55
C SER A 150 -3.15 -3.61 10.43
N ASP A 151 -2.37 -2.69 9.88
CA ASP A 151 -1.50 -2.91 8.73
C ASP A 151 -0.04 -2.69 9.17
N THR A 152 0.90 -3.48 8.66
CA THR A 152 2.34 -3.27 8.91
C THR A 152 3.21 -3.85 7.80
N LEU A 153 4.43 -3.34 7.67
CA LEU A 153 5.49 -3.86 6.82
C LEU A 153 6.58 -4.47 7.71
N HIS A 154 6.85 -5.76 7.61
CA HIS A 154 7.84 -6.41 8.47
C HIS A 154 8.81 -7.29 7.68
N LYS A 155 10.07 -7.34 8.13
CA LYS A 155 11.07 -8.26 7.62
C LYS A 155 11.09 -9.52 8.48
N PHE A 156 10.42 -10.56 8.02
CA PHE A 156 10.44 -11.87 8.66
C PHE A 156 11.78 -12.55 8.42
N TRP A 157 12.33 -13.18 9.46
CA TRP A 157 13.56 -13.97 9.37
C TRP A 157 13.54 -15.06 10.45
N LYS A 158 14.54 -15.95 10.45
CA LYS A 158 14.50 -17.13 11.35
C LYS A 158 14.32 -16.79 12.85
N LYS A 159 14.89 -15.68 13.34
CA LYS A 159 14.76 -15.29 14.75
C LYS A 159 13.47 -14.51 15.05
N GLU A 160 13.00 -13.68 14.12
CA GLU A 160 11.71 -12.99 14.21
C GLU A 160 10.80 -13.55 13.11
N HIS A 161 10.26 -14.73 13.38
CA HIS A 161 9.39 -15.45 12.46
C HIS A 161 7.92 -15.06 12.65
N ASP A 162 7.62 -14.26 13.68
CA ASP A 162 6.30 -13.74 14.01
C ASP A 162 6.34 -12.22 14.15
N TRP A 163 5.22 -11.59 13.79
CA TRP A 163 5.03 -10.16 13.98
C TRP A 163 3.55 -9.83 14.09
N GLY A 164 3.20 -8.84 14.90
CA GLY A 164 1.81 -8.49 15.16
C GLY A 164 1.64 -7.52 16.31
N TRP A 165 0.45 -7.56 16.91
CA TRP A 165 0.01 -6.56 17.88
C TRP A 165 -0.37 -7.22 19.19
N LYS A 166 0.41 -6.93 20.24
CA LYS A 166 0.09 -7.33 21.62
C LYS A 166 -1.21 -6.69 22.12
N LYS A 167 -1.53 -5.48 21.65
CA LYS A 167 -2.75 -4.73 21.98
C LYS A 167 -3.58 -4.47 20.71
N PHE A 168 -4.07 -5.53 20.07
CA PHE A 168 -4.81 -5.40 18.81
C PHE A 168 -6.21 -4.79 19.05
N MET A 169 -6.96 -5.36 19.99
CA MET A 169 -8.31 -4.92 20.37
C MET A 169 -8.54 -5.17 21.86
N GLU A 170 -9.22 -4.26 22.56
CA GLU A 170 -9.66 -4.48 23.94
C GLU A 170 -10.74 -5.57 23.98
N LEU A 171 -10.66 -6.50 24.92
CA LEU A 171 -11.63 -7.61 25.00
C LEU A 171 -13.06 -7.13 25.26
N SER A 172 -13.23 -6.03 25.98
CA SER A 172 -14.54 -5.43 26.23
C SER A 172 -15.25 -4.98 24.96
N LYS A 173 -14.50 -4.66 23.89
CA LYS A 173 -15.05 -4.20 22.62
C LYS A 173 -15.44 -5.34 21.68
N ILE A 174 -15.01 -6.57 21.96
CA ILE A 174 -15.31 -7.73 21.08
C ILE A 174 -16.82 -7.97 20.99
N GLN A 175 -17.55 -7.73 22.09
CA GLN A 175 -19.00 -7.88 22.14
C GLN A 175 -19.75 -6.81 21.33
N ASP A 176 -19.08 -5.76 20.87
CA ASP A 176 -19.66 -4.67 20.07
C ASP A 176 -19.76 -5.05 18.58
N GLY A 177 -20.31 -6.23 18.30
CA GLY A 177 -20.59 -6.72 16.95
C GLY A 177 -19.42 -7.43 16.24
N PHE A 178 -18.26 -7.62 16.89
CA PHE A 178 -17.15 -8.41 16.33
C PHE A 178 -17.32 -9.92 16.58
N LEU A 179 -18.24 -10.29 17.47
CA LEU A 179 -18.57 -11.67 17.79
C LEU A 179 -20.03 -11.94 17.36
N VAL A 180 -20.20 -12.64 16.23
CA VAL A 180 -21.51 -12.99 15.67
C VAL A 180 -21.73 -14.48 15.88
N ASP A 181 -22.82 -14.87 16.54
CA ASP A 181 -23.11 -16.26 16.91
C ASP A 181 -21.96 -16.96 17.65
N ASP A 182 -21.25 -16.23 18.51
CA ASP A 182 -20.04 -16.70 19.22
C ASP A 182 -18.89 -17.12 18.28
N VAL A 183 -18.88 -16.60 17.05
CA VAL A 183 -17.82 -16.77 16.07
C VAL A 183 -17.04 -15.48 15.91
N LEU A 184 -15.74 -15.54 16.18
CA LEU A 184 -14.79 -14.46 15.88
C LEU A 184 -14.14 -14.76 14.53
N GLU A 185 -14.34 -13.89 13.55
CA GLU A 185 -13.76 -14.04 12.22
C GLU A 185 -12.58 -13.09 12.03
N ILE A 186 -11.41 -13.68 11.76
CA ILE A 186 -10.15 -13.00 11.57
C ILE A 186 -9.71 -13.17 10.12
N ILE A 187 -9.35 -12.08 9.47
CA ILE A 187 -8.93 -12.04 8.08
C ILE A 187 -7.48 -11.57 8.03
N ALA A 188 -6.64 -12.32 7.33
CA ALA A 188 -5.26 -11.96 7.03
C ALA A 188 -5.10 -11.74 5.53
N GLN A 189 -4.56 -10.60 5.13
CA GLN A 189 -4.07 -10.35 3.77
C GLN A 189 -2.55 -10.18 3.85
N VAL A 190 -1.80 -10.90 3.01
CA VAL A 190 -0.34 -10.94 3.07
C VAL A 190 0.22 -10.72 1.66
N GLN A 191 1.07 -9.71 1.52
CA GLN A 191 1.82 -9.42 0.30
C GLN A 191 3.32 -9.59 0.57
N ILE A 192 3.96 -10.51 -0.15
CA ILE A 192 5.42 -10.62 -0.13
C ILE A 192 6.02 -9.49 -0.99
N ILE A 193 6.95 -8.75 -0.42
CA ILE A 193 7.66 -7.65 -1.07
C ILE A 193 8.99 -8.17 -1.58
N ARG A 194 9.26 -7.99 -2.87
CA ARG A 194 10.53 -8.38 -3.47
C ARG A 194 11.64 -7.39 -3.11
N GLU A 195 12.74 -7.91 -2.60
CA GLU A 195 14.00 -7.18 -2.53
C GLU A 195 14.70 -7.22 -3.90
N LYS A 196 14.19 -6.46 -4.89
CA LYS A 196 14.89 -6.22 -6.17
C LYS A 196 15.54 -4.85 -6.13
N VAL A 197 16.86 -4.81 -5.97
CA VAL A 197 17.65 -3.55 -5.92
C VAL A 197 17.56 -2.79 -7.25
N ASP A 198 17.43 -3.52 -8.36
CA ASP A 198 17.30 -2.99 -9.71
C ASP A 198 15.90 -2.44 -10.02
N LYS A 199 14.87 -2.90 -9.30
CA LYS A 199 13.47 -2.49 -9.50
C LYS A 199 12.68 -2.49 -8.17
N PRO A 200 12.96 -1.55 -7.25
CA PRO A 200 12.45 -1.58 -5.88
C PRO A 200 10.99 -1.11 -5.75
N PHE A 201 10.22 -1.12 -6.84
CA PHE A 201 8.93 -0.47 -6.92
C PHE A 201 7.85 -1.38 -7.51
N ARG A 202 6.58 -1.06 -7.23
CA ARG A 202 5.39 -1.84 -7.63
C ARG A 202 5.32 -3.23 -7.02
N CYS A 203 5.21 -3.29 -5.70
CA CYS A 203 5.28 -4.52 -4.91
C CYS A 203 3.94 -5.03 -4.36
N LEU A 204 2.85 -4.30 -4.60
CA LEU A 204 1.53 -4.65 -4.05
C LEU A 204 0.56 -5.13 -5.14
N ASN A 205 -0.23 -6.15 -4.80
CA ASN A 205 -1.41 -6.54 -5.55
C ASN A 205 -2.39 -5.37 -5.69
N ARG A 206 -3.01 -5.23 -6.87
CA ARG A 206 -3.79 -4.03 -7.25
C ARG A 206 -4.99 -3.75 -6.34
N PRO A 207 -5.90 -4.71 -6.06
CA PRO A 207 -6.95 -4.55 -5.07
C PRO A 207 -6.42 -4.14 -3.68
N TYR A 208 -5.44 -4.87 -3.16
CA TYR A 208 -4.87 -4.62 -1.84
C TYR A 208 -4.22 -3.23 -1.74
N ARG A 209 -3.55 -2.80 -2.81
CA ARG A 209 -2.99 -1.45 -2.92
C ARG A 209 -4.07 -0.38 -2.83
N ARG A 210 -5.19 -0.53 -3.57
CA ARG A 210 -6.30 0.45 -3.54
C ARG A 210 -6.88 0.58 -2.14
N GLU A 211 -7.11 -0.54 -1.46
CA GLU A 211 -7.56 -0.58 -0.08
C GLU A 211 -6.64 0.21 0.87
N LEU A 212 -5.33 0.05 0.73
CA LEU A 212 -4.36 0.77 1.55
C LEU A 212 -4.25 2.24 1.17
N LEU A 213 -4.34 2.59 -0.11
CA LEU A 213 -4.34 3.98 -0.56
C LEU A 213 -5.52 4.75 0.04
N CYS A 214 -6.73 4.19 0.06
CA CYS A 214 -7.90 4.83 0.68
C CYS A 214 -7.62 5.26 2.14
N VAL A 215 -6.91 4.43 2.91
CA VAL A 215 -6.59 4.69 4.32
C VAL A 215 -5.41 5.66 4.48
N TYR A 216 -4.37 5.51 3.66
CA TYR A 216 -3.08 6.17 3.88
C TYR A 216 -2.79 7.35 2.91
N THR A 217 -3.74 7.75 2.07
CA THR A 217 -3.53 8.86 1.10
C THR A 217 -3.01 10.13 1.76
N SER A 218 -3.65 10.60 2.84
CA SER A 218 -3.20 11.80 3.54
C SER A 218 -1.81 11.66 4.15
N ASN A 219 -1.44 10.47 4.64
CA ASN A 219 -0.09 10.19 5.14
C ASN A 219 0.95 10.27 4.03
N ILE A 220 0.66 9.68 2.86
CA ILE A 220 1.52 9.69 1.69
C ILE A 220 1.73 11.14 1.21
N GLU A 221 0.65 11.90 1.07
CA GLU A 221 0.73 13.32 0.70
C GLU A 221 1.57 14.13 1.68
N GLN A 222 1.42 13.88 2.98
CA GLN A 222 2.21 14.56 4.01
C GLN A 222 3.70 14.21 3.92
N ILE A 223 4.04 12.95 3.64
CA ILE A 223 5.42 12.50 3.44
C ILE A 223 6.05 13.25 2.25
N TYR A 224 5.37 13.28 1.10
CA TYR A 224 5.86 14.00 -0.08
C TYR A 224 5.98 15.50 0.17
N ARG A 225 4.95 16.11 0.76
CA ARG A 225 4.93 17.54 1.07
C ARG A 225 6.12 17.92 1.93
N ARG A 226 6.36 17.19 3.02
CA ARG A 226 7.48 17.45 3.93
C ARG A 226 8.83 17.33 3.22
N PHE A 227 9.01 16.29 2.40
CA PHE A 227 10.24 16.11 1.63
C PHE A 227 10.49 17.29 0.69
N VAL A 228 9.47 17.67 -0.09
CA VAL A 228 9.59 18.73 -1.08
C VAL A 228 9.81 20.08 -0.41
N GLU A 229 9.07 20.40 0.66
CA GLU A 229 9.24 21.64 1.44
C GLU A 229 10.65 21.75 2.05
N GLU A 230 11.21 20.65 2.57
CA GLU A 230 12.57 20.65 3.12
C GLU A 230 13.61 20.99 2.04
N ARG A 231 13.48 20.39 0.85
CA ARG A 231 14.38 20.64 -0.28
C ARG A 231 14.21 22.05 -0.84
N ARG A 232 12.97 22.48 -1.00
CA ARG A 232 12.61 23.84 -1.45
C ARG A 232 13.16 24.91 -0.53
N THR A 233 13.03 24.74 0.79
CA THR A 233 13.57 25.68 1.78
C THR A 233 15.08 25.85 1.66
N LYS A 234 15.82 24.76 1.41
CA LYS A 234 17.27 24.83 1.20
C LYS A 234 17.62 25.59 -0.08
N LEU A 235 16.81 25.41 -1.12
CA LEU A 235 17.00 26.09 -2.39
C LEU A 235 16.69 27.59 -2.32
N ILE A 236 15.59 27.97 -1.66
CA ILE A 236 15.25 29.38 -1.40
C ILE A 236 16.39 30.08 -0.67
N LYS A 237 16.93 29.47 0.41
CA LYS A 237 18.06 30.03 1.14
C LYS A 237 19.32 30.20 0.28
N LEU A 238 19.55 29.31 -0.69
CA LEU A 238 20.66 29.44 -1.63
C LEU A 238 20.46 30.63 -2.57
N ILE A 239 19.25 30.81 -3.09
CA ILE A 239 18.89 31.90 -4.02
C ILE A 239 18.90 33.27 -3.31
N GLU A 240 18.43 33.33 -2.07
CA GLU A 240 18.42 34.55 -1.25
C GLU A 240 19.83 35.03 -0.88
N ASP A 241 20.81 34.12 -0.75
CA ASP A 241 22.22 34.46 -0.59
C ASP A 241 22.78 34.98 -1.92
N LYS A 242 22.58 36.28 -2.16
CA LYS A 242 22.98 36.95 -3.41
C LYS A 242 24.44 36.72 -3.79
N MET A 243 25.35 36.62 -2.82
CA MET A 243 26.76 36.39 -3.09
C MET A 243 26.99 34.98 -3.60
N ARG A 244 26.46 33.96 -2.91
CA ARG A 244 26.61 32.56 -3.32
C ARG A 244 25.86 32.26 -4.60
N TRP A 245 24.64 32.77 -4.74
CA TRP A 245 23.82 32.58 -5.93
C TRP A 245 24.48 33.19 -7.18
N SER A 246 24.90 34.46 -7.11
CA SER A 246 25.57 35.11 -8.25
C SER A 246 26.88 34.42 -8.64
N SER A 247 27.67 33.99 -7.64
CA SER A 247 28.88 33.21 -7.87
C SER A 247 28.58 31.87 -8.56
N PHE A 248 27.54 31.16 -8.11
CA PHE A 248 27.09 29.92 -8.74
C PHE A 248 26.58 30.13 -10.18
N CYS A 249 25.77 31.16 -10.44
CA CYS A 249 25.28 31.49 -11.78
C CYS A 249 26.43 31.86 -12.73
N ALA A 250 27.42 32.63 -12.25
CA ALA A 250 28.61 32.98 -13.01
C ALA A 250 29.45 31.73 -13.32
N PHE A 251 29.66 30.87 -12.32
CA PHE A 251 30.31 29.57 -12.51
C PHE A 251 29.60 28.73 -13.57
N TRP A 252 28.27 28.55 -13.44
CA TRP A 252 27.49 27.76 -14.38
C TRP A 252 27.55 28.32 -15.80
N SER A 253 27.44 29.64 -15.96
CA SER A 253 27.49 30.32 -17.26
C SER A 253 28.87 30.23 -17.93
N ALA A 254 29.94 30.13 -17.14
CA ALA A 254 31.30 30.00 -17.65
C ALA A 254 31.64 28.59 -18.16
N ILE A 255 30.84 27.58 -17.81
CA ILE A 255 31.04 26.20 -18.26
C ILE A 255 30.51 26.03 -19.69
N ASP A 256 31.29 25.34 -20.50
CA ASP A 256 30.92 25.04 -21.88
C ASP A 256 29.63 24.18 -21.95
N PRO A 257 28.83 24.30 -23.03
CA PRO A 257 27.56 23.59 -23.13
C PRO A 257 27.67 22.06 -23.01
N SER A 258 28.78 21.45 -23.46
CA SER A 258 28.95 19.99 -23.42
C SER A 258 29.18 19.50 -22.00
N THR A 259 29.97 20.24 -21.21
CA THR A 259 30.18 19.95 -19.79
C THR A 259 28.92 20.20 -18.98
N ARG A 260 28.18 21.28 -19.26
CA ARG A 260 26.87 21.53 -18.62
C ARG A 260 25.89 20.39 -18.86
N HIS A 261 25.77 19.94 -20.12
CA HIS A 261 24.93 18.80 -20.48
C HIS A 261 25.34 17.51 -19.77
N ARG A 262 26.64 17.29 -19.56
CA ARG A 262 27.12 16.13 -18.78
C ARG A 262 26.80 16.25 -17.29
N MET A 263 26.91 17.45 -16.72
CA MET A 263 26.63 17.71 -15.30
C MET A 263 25.14 17.72 -14.95
N SER A 264 24.26 17.97 -15.93
CA SER A 264 22.80 18.00 -15.76
C SER A 264 22.12 16.64 -15.98
N ARG A 265 22.90 15.56 -16.02
CA ARG A 265 22.41 14.20 -16.24
C ARG A 265 22.87 13.28 -15.13
N GLU A 266 21.99 12.40 -14.68
CA GLU A 266 22.30 11.39 -13.68
C GLU A 266 21.64 10.07 -14.04
N LYS A 267 22.27 8.94 -13.69
CA LYS A 267 21.69 7.64 -13.96
C LYS A 267 20.41 7.43 -13.14
N ILE A 268 19.42 6.78 -13.76
CA ILE A 268 18.16 6.44 -13.08
C ILE A 268 18.44 5.64 -11.80
N ASP A 269 19.27 4.60 -11.86
CA ASP A 269 19.58 3.75 -10.70
C ASP A 269 20.21 4.54 -9.54
N ALA A 270 21.05 5.54 -9.83
CA ALA A 270 21.66 6.39 -8.82
C ALA A 270 20.61 7.24 -8.08
N ILE A 271 19.67 7.84 -8.82
CA ILE A 271 18.57 8.61 -8.21
C ILE A 271 17.62 7.69 -7.44
N LEU A 272 17.24 6.54 -8.01
CA LEU A 272 16.33 5.60 -7.35
C LEU A 272 16.92 5.07 -6.05
N LYS A 273 18.23 4.78 -5.99
CA LYS A 273 18.92 4.41 -4.75
C LYS A 273 18.77 5.46 -3.65
N VAL A 274 18.87 6.75 -3.99
CA VAL A 274 18.68 7.86 -3.03
C VAL A 274 17.23 7.92 -2.57
N LEU A 275 16.26 7.74 -3.47
CA LEU A 275 14.84 7.74 -3.15
C LEU A 275 14.46 6.57 -2.25
N VAL A 276 14.90 5.34 -2.56
CA VAL A 276 14.69 4.14 -1.72
C VAL A 276 15.23 4.40 -0.32
N LYS A 277 16.46 4.90 -0.21
CA LYS A 277 17.09 5.20 1.09
C LYS A 277 16.32 6.23 1.90
N HIS A 278 15.60 7.14 1.24
CA HIS A 278 14.86 8.20 1.92
C HIS A 278 13.44 7.77 2.30
N PHE A 279 12.75 7.05 1.42
CA PHE A 279 11.32 6.78 1.54
C PHE A 279 10.99 5.36 2.00
N PHE A 280 11.90 4.40 1.82
CA PHE A 280 11.67 3.04 2.29
C PHE A 280 12.09 2.90 3.74
N VAL A 281 11.12 3.00 4.65
CA VAL A 281 11.29 2.82 6.08
C VAL A 281 10.67 1.49 6.50
N GLU A 282 11.45 0.63 7.16
CA GLU A 282 10.93 -0.63 7.72
C GLU A 282 9.82 -0.34 8.74
N LYS A 283 8.82 -1.22 8.86
CA LYS A 283 7.68 -1.07 9.80
C LYS A 283 6.68 0.03 9.44
N GLU A 284 6.94 0.80 8.39
CA GLU A 284 6.01 1.79 7.84
C GLU A 284 5.29 1.25 6.60
N VAL A 285 3.96 1.09 6.68
CA VAL A 285 3.11 0.65 5.56
C VAL A 285 3.16 1.64 4.40
N THR A 286 3.25 2.93 4.72
CA THR A 286 3.29 4.01 3.73
C THR A 286 4.50 3.89 2.80
N SER A 287 5.59 3.25 3.24
CA SER A 287 6.80 3.04 2.42
C SER A 287 6.49 2.36 1.09
N THR A 288 5.72 1.27 1.09
CA THR A 288 5.41 0.54 -0.16
C THR A 288 4.54 1.37 -1.11
N LEU A 289 3.63 2.18 -0.56
CA LEU A 289 2.73 3.05 -1.31
C LEU A 289 3.44 4.27 -1.91
N VAL A 290 4.37 4.86 -1.15
CA VAL A 290 5.26 5.92 -1.64
C VAL A 290 6.13 5.38 -2.76
N MET A 291 6.74 4.21 -2.58
CA MET A 291 7.53 3.56 -3.63
C MET A 291 6.68 3.26 -4.88
N ASP A 292 5.46 2.72 -4.73
CA ASP A 292 4.55 2.51 -5.86
C ASP A 292 4.26 3.82 -6.63
N SER A 293 4.01 4.91 -5.91
CA SER A 293 3.74 6.24 -6.48
C SER A 293 4.97 6.86 -7.17
N LEU A 294 6.19 6.62 -6.68
CA LEU A 294 7.42 7.07 -7.33
C LEU A 294 7.66 6.38 -8.67
N TYR A 295 7.45 5.06 -8.71
CA TYR A 295 7.57 4.29 -9.95
C TYR A 295 6.52 4.64 -10.97
N THR A 296 5.32 4.88 -10.47
CA THR A 296 4.22 5.43 -11.24
C THR A 296 4.64 6.71 -11.97
N GLY A 297 5.22 7.66 -11.24
CA GLY A 297 5.78 8.88 -11.83
C GLY A 297 6.93 8.62 -12.82
N LEU A 298 7.84 7.69 -12.51
CA LEU A 298 8.93 7.30 -13.40
C LEU A 298 8.42 6.75 -14.73
N LYS A 299 7.42 5.86 -14.71
CA LYS A 299 6.81 5.30 -15.91
C LYS A 299 6.10 6.35 -16.76
N ALA A 300 5.46 7.33 -16.12
CA ALA A 300 4.88 8.47 -16.83
C ALA A 300 5.97 9.28 -17.57
N LEU A 301 7.13 9.52 -16.94
CA LEU A 301 8.26 10.21 -17.57
C LEU A 301 8.88 9.42 -18.72
N GLU A 302 9.07 8.10 -18.55
CA GLU A 302 9.57 7.20 -19.62
C GLU A 302 8.64 7.20 -20.83
N TYR A 303 7.32 7.17 -20.59
CA TYR A 303 6.31 7.20 -21.66
C TYR A 303 6.34 8.51 -22.44
N GLN A 304 6.41 9.66 -21.76
CA GLN A 304 6.51 10.97 -22.41
C GLN A 304 7.76 11.08 -23.29
N SER A 305 8.88 10.48 -22.87
CA SER A 305 10.11 10.46 -23.65
C SER A 305 10.02 9.59 -24.91
N LYS A 306 9.36 8.42 -24.82
CA LYS A 306 9.15 7.51 -25.96
C LYS A 306 8.06 7.99 -26.93
N GLY A 307 7.14 8.84 -26.46
CA GLY A 307 5.93 9.26 -27.18
C GLY A 307 5.98 10.65 -27.82
N LYS A 308 6.66 10.80 -28.96
CA LYS A 308 6.18 11.70 -30.04
C LYS A 308 5.51 10.87 -31.13
N LYS A 309 4.30 10.37 -30.85
CA LYS A 309 3.22 10.04 -31.83
C LYS A 309 2.08 9.29 -31.14
N GLY A 310 0.93 9.97 -31.01
CA GLY A 310 -0.39 9.35 -31.00
C GLY A 310 -0.95 8.89 -29.65
N ARG A 311 -1.56 9.83 -28.90
CA ARG A 311 -2.97 9.83 -28.44
C ARG A 311 -3.13 11.04 -27.52
N THR A 312 -3.87 12.05 -27.95
CA THR A 312 -4.13 13.26 -27.15
C THR A 312 -4.97 12.87 -25.93
N LEU A 313 -4.36 12.89 -24.75
CA LEU A 313 -5.04 12.85 -23.46
C LEU A 313 -5.28 14.31 -23.06
N SER A 314 -6.50 14.79 -23.31
CA SER A 314 -6.89 16.19 -23.11
C SER A 314 -6.86 16.69 -21.66
N ASP A 315 -6.41 15.87 -20.69
CA ASP A 315 -6.30 16.20 -19.25
C ASP A 315 -4.85 16.46 -18.77
N LEU A 316 -3.85 16.33 -19.65
CA LEU A 316 -2.44 16.62 -19.32
C LEU A 316 -2.01 18.05 -19.69
N ASP A 317 -2.84 18.81 -20.41
CA ASP A 317 -2.52 20.16 -20.89
C ASP A 317 -2.46 21.22 -19.76
N ASP A 318 -3.00 20.91 -18.57
CA ASP A 318 -2.96 21.79 -17.38
C ASP A 318 -1.81 21.45 -16.40
N LEU A 319 -0.99 20.43 -16.68
CA LEU A 319 0.13 20.07 -15.81
C LEU A 319 1.39 20.90 -16.14
N PRO A 320 2.13 21.39 -15.12
CA PRO A 320 3.32 22.17 -15.33
C PRO A 320 4.35 21.40 -16.16
N ALA A 321 4.97 22.07 -17.13
CA ALA A 321 5.95 21.44 -18.01
C ALA A 321 7.03 20.67 -17.21
N PRO A 322 7.33 19.41 -17.57
CA PRO A 322 8.19 18.54 -16.78
C PRO A 322 9.59 19.15 -16.65
N MET A 323 10.16 19.08 -15.44
CA MET A 323 11.51 19.58 -15.17
C MET A 323 12.61 18.59 -15.58
N ILE A 324 12.23 17.33 -15.76
CA ILE A 324 13.13 16.21 -16.00
C ILE A 324 12.54 15.34 -17.12
N HIS A 325 13.40 14.83 -18.00
CA HIS A 325 13.12 13.80 -18.99
C HIS A 325 13.95 12.55 -18.72
N VAL A 326 13.51 11.42 -19.29
CA VAL A 326 14.26 10.16 -19.23
C VAL A 326 14.84 9.87 -20.62
N ASP A 327 16.16 9.75 -20.75
CA ASP A 327 16.85 9.42 -22.00
C ASP A 327 17.87 8.30 -21.76
N MET A 328 17.71 7.14 -22.44
CA MET A 328 18.64 6.00 -22.39
C MET A 328 19.19 5.72 -20.97
N ASP A 329 18.28 5.49 -20.02
CA ASP A 329 18.54 5.21 -18.59
C ASP A 329 19.11 6.37 -17.75
N MET A 330 19.04 7.60 -18.27
CA MET A 330 19.46 8.81 -17.57
C MET A 330 18.28 9.74 -17.31
N PHE A 331 18.21 10.33 -16.12
CA PHE A 331 17.45 11.55 -15.92
C PHE A 331 18.22 12.73 -16.50
N VAL A 332 17.53 13.54 -17.30
CA VAL A 332 18.07 14.71 -17.98
C VAL A 332 17.20 15.91 -17.64
N LEU A 333 17.80 17.01 -17.22
CA LEU A 333 17.07 18.25 -16.97
C LEU A 333 16.47 18.82 -18.28
N ALA A 334 15.23 19.28 -18.21
CA ALA A 334 14.46 19.74 -19.37
C ALA A 334 14.83 21.15 -19.87
N SER A 335 15.48 21.95 -19.03
CA SER A 335 15.94 23.31 -19.32
C SER A 335 17.28 23.59 -18.63
N ASP A 336 17.77 24.82 -18.71
CA ASP A 336 18.96 25.25 -17.98
C ASP A 336 18.78 25.05 -16.46
N VAL A 337 19.86 24.68 -15.78
CA VAL A 337 19.87 24.39 -14.34
C VAL A 337 19.38 25.59 -13.54
N ILE A 338 19.77 26.81 -13.90
CA ILE A 338 19.39 28.01 -13.15
C ILE A 338 17.88 28.21 -13.21
N ASP A 339 17.30 28.16 -14.41
CA ASP A 339 15.85 28.31 -14.61
C ASP A 339 15.06 27.26 -13.83
N LEU A 340 15.53 26.00 -13.85
CA LEU A 340 14.86 24.91 -13.13
C LEU A 340 15.00 25.04 -11.61
N LEU A 341 16.12 25.53 -11.11
CA LEU A 341 16.28 25.78 -9.68
C LEU A 341 15.38 26.91 -9.20
N GLU A 342 15.30 28.01 -9.94
CA GLU A 342 14.38 29.11 -9.63
C GLU A 342 12.92 28.64 -9.70
N ARG A 343 12.58 27.85 -10.73
CA ARG A 343 11.25 27.23 -10.85
C ARG A 343 10.92 26.32 -9.66
N ALA A 344 11.82 25.41 -9.27
CA ALA A 344 11.60 24.53 -8.12
C ALA A 344 11.45 25.30 -6.79
N ALA A 345 12.06 26.49 -6.68
CA ALA A 345 11.96 27.33 -5.51
C ALA A 345 10.66 28.15 -5.47
N LEU A 346 10.15 28.59 -6.63
CA LEU A 346 9.08 29.59 -6.73
C LEU A 346 7.72 29.01 -7.13
N GLU A 347 7.68 27.90 -7.86
CA GLU A 347 6.42 27.31 -8.33
C GLU A 347 5.56 26.78 -7.16
N PRO A 348 4.28 27.15 -7.06
CA PRO A 348 3.39 26.61 -6.03
C PRO A 348 3.29 25.08 -6.12
N LEU A 349 3.27 24.40 -4.97
CA LEU A 349 3.03 22.95 -4.99
C LEU A 349 1.57 22.68 -5.39
N PRO A 350 1.29 21.66 -6.22
CA PRO A 350 -0.07 21.35 -6.68
C PRO A 350 -1.09 21.07 -5.57
N CYS A 351 -0.64 20.85 -4.32
CA CYS A 351 -1.47 20.52 -3.17
C CYS A 351 -1.56 21.62 -2.12
N GLN A 352 -1.64 22.90 -2.53
CA GLN A 352 -2.14 23.93 -1.63
C GLN A 352 -3.68 23.89 -1.65
N PRO A 353 -4.36 23.64 -0.52
CA PRO A 353 -5.71 24.17 -0.38
C PRO A 353 -5.57 25.69 -0.54
N VAL A 354 -6.20 26.25 -1.56
CA VAL A 354 -6.37 27.70 -1.65
C VAL A 354 -7.07 28.11 -0.36
N SER A 355 -6.38 28.84 0.51
CA SER A 355 -6.93 29.28 1.79
C SER A 355 -8.26 30.01 1.56
N PRO A 356 -9.39 29.55 2.09
CA PRO A 356 -10.56 30.40 2.21
C PRO A 356 -10.25 31.41 3.31
N LYS A 357 -10.28 32.70 2.97
CA LYS A 357 -10.31 33.77 3.97
C LYS A 357 -11.54 33.56 4.85
N ASP A 358 -11.31 33.64 6.16
CA ASP A 358 -12.26 33.82 7.26
C ASP A 358 -13.60 33.06 7.17
N GLU A 359 -13.76 32.01 7.97
CA GLU A 359 -14.86 31.94 8.94
C GLU A 359 -14.60 30.92 10.06
N LYS A 360 -14.95 31.31 11.28
CA LYS A 360 -14.86 30.51 12.50
C LYS A 360 -15.86 29.35 12.47
N CYS A 361 -15.42 28.13 12.73
CA CYS A 361 -16.03 27.29 13.78
C CYS A 361 -15.16 26.07 14.13
N SER A 362 -15.08 25.81 15.42
CA SER A 362 -14.48 24.67 16.11
C SER A 362 -14.99 23.30 15.68
N GLN A 363 -14.14 22.26 15.68
CA GLN A 363 -14.22 21.13 16.63
C GLN A 363 -13.15 20.03 16.42
N SER A 364 -12.70 19.50 17.57
CA SER A 364 -12.10 18.18 17.85
C SER A 364 -10.74 17.78 17.22
N ARG A 365 -9.67 18.06 17.99
CA ARG A 365 -8.36 17.39 17.91
C ARG A 365 -8.48 15.92 18.37
N MET A 366 -8.33 14.96 17.47
CA MET A 366 -7.78 13.64 17.85
C MET A 366 -6.26 13.68 17.72
N LYS A 367 -5.59 13.74 18.87
CA LYS A 367 -4.14 13.53 18.99
C LYS A 367 -3.82 12.07 18.70
N VAL A 368 -3.27 11.77 17.52
CA VAL A 368 -2.49 10.53 17.35
C VAL A 368 -1.17 10.74 18.11
N ARG A 369 -1.12 10.24 19.34
CA ARG A 369 0.13 10.11 20.10
C ARG A 369 0.99 9.08 19.37
N ILE A 370 2.11 9.53 18.82
CA ILE A 370 3.26 8.68 18.49
C ILE A 370 3.72 8.06 19.82
N GLY A 371 3.30 6.82 20.06
CA GLY A 371 3.80 6.01 21.16
C GLY A 371 5.23 5.61 20.85
N LEU A 372 6.16 6.19 21.60
CA LEU A 372 7.52 5.70 21.74
C LEU A 372 7.49 4.19 21.97
N ILE A 373 7.95 3.42 20.99
CA ILE A 373 8.27 2.01 21.18
C ILE A 373 9.59 1.97 21.94
N SER A 374 9.49 1.82 23.26
CA SER A 374 10.57 1.31 24.09
C SER A 374 10.55 -0.22 23.98
N ALA A 375 11.65 -0.80 23.51
CA ALA A 375 11.92 -2.22 23.64
C ALA A 375 13.27 -2.39 24.35
N ALA A 376 13.18 -2.85 25.61
CA ALA A 376 14.15 -3.67 26.31
C ALA A 376 13.34 -4.78 26.99
#